data_AF-A0A4V2FX35-F1
#
_entry.id   AF-A0A4V2FX35-F1
#
_cell.length_a   1.000
_cell.length_b   1.000
_cell.length_c   1.000
_cell.angle_alpha   90.00
_cell.angle_beta   90.00
_cell.angle_gamma   90.00
#
_symmetry.space_group_name_H-M   'P 1'
#
loop_
_entity.id
_entity.type
_entity.pdbx_description
1 polymer ?
#
loop_
_entity_poly.entity_id
_entity_poly.type
_entity_poly.pdbx_seq_one_letter_code
_entity_poly.pdbx_strand_id
1 'polypeptide(L)'
;MTITATTVALDSVVEAGDGALVSVPTGGRLRIVDLHGNQAVDTLFYDAHDIDNRYSAFDTIREQRAVFLTTGSRLISTRLDELAVITDDTCGRHDTVGGACSQESNVIRYGEFTRHQHACRQTFLRYGAVAGIGQRQLAHNINFFMNVPVTSTGGLTFEDGLSAPGKYVEVTASRDLFVLISNCPQVNNPCNGWDPTPIQLLGWW
;
A
#
# COMPACT_ATOMS: atom_id res chain seq x y z
N MET A 1 -31.26 5.96 -12.93
CA MET A 1 -30.34 6.04 -11.78
C MET A 1 -29.18 6.92 -12.23
N THR A 2 -29.28 8.21 -11.92
CA THR A 2 -28.43 9.24 -12.49
C THR A 2 -27.06 9.14 -11.85
N ILE A 3 -26.03 8.84 -12.64
CA ILE A 3 -24.63 8.85 -12.19
C ILE A 3 -24.30 10.32 -11.93
N THR A 4 -24.37 10.73 -10.66
CA THR A 4 -23.83 12.02 -10.23
C THR A 4 -22.33 11.97 -10.51
N ALA A 5 -21.85 12.83 -11.40
CA ALA A 5 -20.43 12.98 -11.67
C ALA A 5 -19.75 13.42 -10.36
N THR A 6 -19.13 12.48 -9.65
CA THR A 6 -18.29 12.79 -8.49
C THR A 6 -17.11 13.61 -8.98
N THR A 7 -17.08 14.89 -8.59
CA THR A 7 -15.90 15.75 -8.77
C THR A 7 -14.69 15.05 -8.15
N VAL A 8 -13.57 15.06 -8.88
CA VAL A 8 -12.30 14.50 -8.39
C VAL A 8 -11.77 15.43 -7.29
N ALA A 9 -11.67 14.92 -6.07
CA ALA A 9 -11.19 15.66 -4.89
C ALA A 9 -9.65 15.57 -4.72
N LEU A 10 -9.04 14.54 -5.30
CA LEU A 10 -7.59 14.35 -5.36
C LEU A 10 -7.21 13.86 -6.75
N ASP A 11 -6.24 14.51 -7.38
CA ASP A 11 -5.57 14.04 -8.59
C ASP A 11 -4.10 14.44 -8.47
N SER A 12 -3.23 13.47 -8.17
CA SER A 12 -1.83 13.72 -7.90
C SER A 12 -0.97 12.56 -8.39
N VAL A 13 0.14 12.89 -9.04
CA VAL A 13 1.19 11.93 -9.38
C VAL A 13 2.20 11.88 -8.23
N VAL A 14 2.58 10.67 -7.83
CA VAL A 14 3.63 10.40 -6.84
C VAL A 14 4.81 9.74 -7.56
N GLU A 15 5.92 10.45 -7.62
CA GLU A 15 7.15 9.98 -8.28
C GLU A 15 7.73 8.75 -7.58
N ALA A 16 8.55 8.00 -8.31
CA ALA A 16 9.25 6.84 -7.76
C ALA A 16 10.11 7.22 -6.54
N GLY A 17 9.97 6.47 -5.45
CA GLY A 17 10.64 6.74 -4.17
C GLY A 17 10.02 7.85 -3.34
N ASP A 18 9.01 8.55 -3.84
CA ASP A 18 8.28 9.54 -3.06
C ASP A 18 7.05 8.92 -2.37
N GLY A 19 6.26 9.74 -1.67
CA GLY A 19 5.09 9.26 -0.94
C GLY A 19 4.02 10.31 -0.74
N ALA A 20 2.96 9.92 -0.06
CA ALA A 20 1.85 10.80 0.29
C ALA A 20 1.20 10.36 1.60
N LEU A 21 0.68 11.34 2.34
CA LEU A 21 -0.30 11.09 3.41
C LEU A 21 -1.63 11.68 2.96
N VAL A 22 -2.61 10.82 2.70
CA VAL A 22 -3.93 11.21 2.22
C VAL A 22 -4.95 11.07 3.34
N SER A 23 -5.70 12.13 3.61
CA SER A 23 -6.88 12.07 4.48
C SER A 23 -8.10 11.67 3.63
N VAL A 24 -8.68 10.51 3.90
CA VAL A 24 -9.85 10.00 3.17
C VAL A 24 -11.03 9.97 4.14
N PRO A 25 -12.08 10.78 3.96
CA PRO A 25 -13.23 10.76 4.86
C PRO A 25 -14.03 9.46 4.67
N THR A 26 -14.87 9.14 5.65
CA THR A 26 -15.79 8.01 5.61
C THR A 26 -16.63 8.02 4.33
N GLY A 27 -16.70 6.89 3.63
CA GLY A 27 -17.37 6.76 2.33
C GLY A 27 -16.57 7.29 1.13
N GLY A 28 -15.45 7.98 1.39
CA GLY A 28 -14.52 8.43 0.37
C GLY A 28 -13.82 7.25 -0.32
N ARG A 29 -13.53 7.43 -1.60
CA ARG A 29 -12.86 6.43 -2.44
C ARG A 29 -11.49 6.94 -2.84
N LEU A 30 -10.47 6.12 -2.64
CA LEU A 30 -9.10 6.38 -3.07
C LEU A 30 -8.69 5.29 -4.05
N ARG A 31 -8.25 5.70 -5.24
CA ARG A 31 -7.72 4.81 -6.27
C ARG A 31 -6.24 5.09 -6.48
N ILE A 32 -5.47 4.02 -6.51
CA ILE A 32 -4.05 4.03 -6.85
C ILE A 32 -3.94 3.44 -8.25
N VAL A 33 -3.38 4.19 -9.19
CA VAL A 33 -3.18 3.79 -10.58
C VAL A 33 -1.68 3.63 -10.82
N ASP A 34 -1.28 2.46 -11.30
CA ASP A 34 0.06 2.22 -11.81
C ASP A 34 0.15 2.77 -13.24
N LEU A 35 0.96 3.81 -13.46
CA LEU A 35 1.01 4.51 -14.74
C LEU A 35 1.81 3.74 -15.80
N HIS A 36 2.75 2.89 -15.40
CA HIS A 36 3.70 2.23 -16.31
C HIS A 36 3.74 0.70 -16.17
N GLY A 37 3.06 0.13 -15.18
CA GLY A 37 3.08 -1.30 -14.90
C GLY A 37 4.23 -1.69 -13.98
N ASN A 38 4.10 -2.90 -13.41
CA ASN A 38 5.01 -3.50 -12.44
C ASN A 38 5.28 -2.72 -11.14
N GLN A 39 4.83 -1.47 -10.96
CA GLN A 39 5.21 -0.68 -9.79
C GLN A 39 4.53 -1.18 -8.51
N ALA A 40 5.31 -1.49 -7.47
CA ALA A 40 4.83 -1.81 -6.13
C ALA A 40 4.58 -0.55 -5.29
N VAL A 41 3.49 -0.57 -4.53
CA VAL A 41 3.08 0.57 -3.69
C VAL A 41 2.80 0.11 -2.27
N ASP A 42 3.71 0.43 -1.37
CA ASP A 42 3.59 0.09 0.05
C ASP A 42 2.63 1.09 0.70
N THR A 43 1.56 0.60 1.31
CA THR A 43 0.49 1.45 1.87
C THR A 43 0.11 1.03 3.28
N LEU A 44 -0.02 2.01 4.16
CA LEU A 44 -0.44 1.88 5.55
C LEU A 44 -1.80 2.59 5.74
N PHE A 45 -2.68 2.00 6.54
CA PHE A 45 -4.00 2.56 6.85
C PHE A 45 -4.16 2.75 8.35
N TYR A 46 -4.63 3.92 8.75
CA TYR A 46 -4.87 4.32 10.12
C TYR A 46 -6.25 4.94 10.25
N ASP A 47 -6.89 4.76 11.42
CA ASP A 47 -8.00 5.60 11.83
C ASP A 47 -7.51 7.05 12.00
N ALA A 48 -8.15 8.01 11.33
CA ALA A 48 -7.72 9.41 11.35
C ALA A 48 -7.87 10.06 12.74
N HIS A 49 -8.73 9.51 13.59
CA HIS A 49 -8.98 10.03 14.94
C HIS A 49 -8.18 9.29 16.02
N ASP A 50 -7.51 8.19 15.67
CA ASP A 50 -6.70 7.38 16.58
C ASP A 50 -5.66 6.56 15.80
N ILE A 51 -4.47 7.13 15.60
CA ILE A 51 -3.38 6.47 14.84
C ILE A 51 -2.83 5.20 15.49
N ASP A 52 -3.17 4.92 16.76
CA ASP A 52 -2.84 3.62 17.36
C ASP A 52 -3.84 2.54 16.91
N ASN A 53 -5.03 2.92 16.40
CA ASN A 53 -5.91 2.02 15.64
C ASN A 53 -5.52 1.99 14.16
N ARG A 54 -4.91 0.89 13.72
CA ARG A 54 -4.29 0.80 12.40
C ARG A 54 -4.41 -0.59 11.81
N TYR A 55 -4.16 -0.71 10.52
CA TYR A 55 -4.31 -1.96 9.78
C TYR A 55 -3.52 -3.12 10.41
N SER A 56 -4.15 -4.29 10.45
CA SER A 56 -3.59 -5.54 10.92
C SER A 56 -3.68 -6.60 9.82
N ALA A 57 -2.54 -6.93 9.20
CA ALA A 57 -2.45 -8.03 8.25
C ALA A 57 -2.88 -9.35 8.90
N PHE A 58 -2.49 -9.59 10.16
CA PHE A 58 -2.83 -10.81 10.87
C PHE A 58 -4.34 -10.99 11.05
N ASP A 59 -5.03 -9.97 11.55
CA ASP A 59 -6.48 -10.04 11.76
C ASP A 59 -7.22 -10.09 10.42
N THR A 60 -6.76 -9.32 9.43
CA THR A 60 -7.29 -9.35 8.06
C THR A 60 -7.22 -10.76 7.46
N ILE A 61 -6.06 -11.42 7.55
CA ILE A 61 -5.86 -12.79 7.05
C ILE A 61 -6.70 -13.79 7.86
N ARG A 62 -6.73 -13.68 9.20
CA ARG A 62 -7.46 -14.59 10.07
C ARG A 62 -8.95 -14.57 9.78
N GLU A 63 -9.54 -13.37 9.73
CA GLU A 63 -10.99 -13.21 9.56
C GLU A 63 -11.46 -13.59 8.14
N GLN A 64 -10.59 -13.45 7.13
CA GLN A 64 -10.96 -13.71 5.73
C GLN A 64 -10.41 -15.01 5.16
N ARG A 65 -9.53 -15.69 5.90
CA ARG A 65 -8.82 -16.93 5.49
C ARG A 65 -8.14 -16.78 4.13
N ALA A 66 -7.63 -15.59 3.84
CA ALA A 66 -7.00 -15.24 2.58
C ALA A 66 -5.68 -14.52 2.86
N VAL A 67 -4.58 -15.02 2.26
CA VAL A 67 -3.23 -14.44 2.40
C VAL A 67 -3.01 -13.29 1.43
N PHE A 68 -3.81 -13.22 0.35
CA PHE A 68 -3.78 -12.16 -0.64
C PHE A 68 -5.05 -11.34 -0.58
N LEU A 69 -4.92 -10.05 -0.87
CA LEU A 69 -6.02 -9.10 -0.89
C LEU A 69 -6.42 -8.80 -2.34
N THR A 70 -7.71 -8.58 -2.56
CA THR A 70 -8.33 -8.17 -3.84
C THR A 70 -9.72 -7.58 -3.56
N THR A 71 -10.50 -7.27 -4.59
CA THR A 71 -11.90 -6.82 -4.49
C THR A 71 -12.69 -7.63 -3.47
N GLY A 72 -13.38 -6.93 -2.57
CA GLY A 72 -14.15 -7.48 -1.46
C GLY A 72 -13.34 -7.70 -0.17
N SER A 73 -12.00 -7.55 -0.21
CA SER A 73 -11.19 -7.68 0.99
C SER A 73 -11.44 -6.51 1.94
N ARG A 74 -11.81 -6.84 3.17
CA ARG A 74 -12.00 -5.89 4.28
C ARG A 74 -10.66 -5.67 4.98
N LEU A 75 -10.26 -4.41 5.14
CA LEU A 75 -9.02 -4.04 5.83
C LEU A 75 -9.32 -3.90 7.32
N ILE A 76 -8.94 -4.94 8.09
CA ILE A 76 -9.25 -5.04 9.52
C ILE A 76 -8.14 -4.39 10.33
N SER A 77 -8.52 -3.62 11.36
CA SER A 77 -7.59 -2.95 12.26
C SER A 77 -7.12 -3.85 13.40
N THR A 78 -6.13 -3.37 14.16
CA THR A 78 -5.69 -3.94 15.44
C THR A 78 -6.79 -3.97 16.51
N ARG A 79 -7.92 -3.30 16.32
CA ARG A 79 -9.09 -3.33 17.21
C ARG A 79 -10.24 -4.19 16.68
N LEU A 80 -10.00 -4.96 15.61
CA LEU A 80 -10.98 -5.82 14.94
C LEU A 80 -12.17 -5.07 14.35
N ASP A 81 -11.98 -3.79 14.05
CA ASP A 81 -12.94 -3.00 13.28
C ASP A 81 -12.48 -2.83 11.83
N GLU A 82 -13.43 -2.50 10.96
CA GLU A 82 -13.14 -2.29 9.55
C GLU A 82 -12.68 -0.84 9.33
N LEU A 83 -11.49 -0.70 8.73
CA LEU A 83 -10.96 0.59 8.29
C LEU A 83 -11.46 0.94 6.89
N ALA A 84 -11.40 -0.02 5.97
CA ALA A 84 -11.73 0.17 4.57
C ALA A 84 -12.06 -1.16 3.88
N VAL A 85 -12.52 -1.09 2.63
CA VAL A 85 -12.73 -2.24 1.75
C VAL A 85 -12.07 -1.98 0.40
N ILE A 86 -11.37 -2.96 -0.15
CA ILE A 86 -10.96 -2.93 -1.56
C ILE A 86 -12.21 -3.14 -2.40
N THR A 87 -12.69 -2.09 -3.07
CA THR A 87 -13.96 -2.12 -3.80
C THR A 87 -13.81 -2.38 -5.29
N ASP A 88 -12.63 -2.15 -5.84
CA ASP A 88 -12.32 -2.48 -7.22
C ASP A 88 -10.81 -2.79 -7.36
N ASP A 89 -10.47 -3.74 -8.22
CA ASP A 89 -9.10 -4.23 -8.41
C ASP A 89 -8.99 -4.87 -9.79
N THR A 90 -8.08 -4.33 -10.59
CA THR A 90 -7.82 -4.81 -11.96
C THR A 90 -6.62 -5.74 -12.06
N CYS A 91 -5.84 -5.92 -10.98
CA CYS A 91 -4.70 -6.83 -10.87
C CYS A 91 -5.10 -8.18 -10.25
N GLY A 92 -6.11 -8.18 -9.37
CA GLY A 92 -6.75 -9.37 -8.80
C GLY A 92 -6.02 -9.96 -7.59
N ARG A 93 -4.87 -9.42 -7.18
CA ARG A 93 -4.05 -9.96 -6.10
C ARG A 93 -3.02 -8.95 -5.58
N HIS A 94 -2.97 -8.81 -4.26
CA HIS A 94 -2.01 -7.96 -3.56
C HIS A 94 -1.42 -8.64 -2.33
N ASP A 95 -0.14 -8.37 -2.07
CA ASP A 95 0.58 -8.91 -0.92
C ASP A 95 0.34 -8.06 0.35
N THR A 96 0.35 -8.72 1.50
CA THR A 96 0.36 -8.07 2.82
C THR A 96 1.30 -8.76 3.83
N VAL A 97 2.09 -9.74 3.37
CA VAL A 97 3.01 -10.50 4.23
C VAL A 97 4.48 -10.12 4.00
N GLY A 98 4.83 -9.58 2.83
CA GLY A 98 6.21 -9.26 2.46
C GLY A 98 6.83 -8.10 3.25
N GLY A 99 6.00 -7.25 3.85
CA GLY A 99 6.41 -6.06 4.58
C GLY A 99 7.02 -4.99 3.66
N ALA A 100 7.25 -3.79 4.21
CA ALA A 100 7.88 -2.70 3.50
C ALA A 100 9.41 -2.79 3.53
N CYS A 101 10.07 -2.30 2.49
CA CYS A 101 11.53 -2.24 2.47
C CYS A 101 12.08 -1.17 3.44
N SER A 102 13.29 -1.42 3.94
CA SER A 102 14.06 -0.52 4.79
C SER A 102 15.55 -0.59 4.42
N GLN A 103 16.31 0.46 4.76
CA GLN A 103 17.77 0.45 4.61
C GLN A 103 18.40 -0.76 5.30
N GLU A 104 17.94 -1.08 6.51
CA GLU A 104 18.45 -2.20 7.29
C GLU A 104 18.13 -3.54 6.61
N SER A 105 16.90 -3.75 6.15
CA SER A 105 16.52 -4.98 5.43
C SER A 105 17.25 -5.12 4.10
N ASN A 106 17.51 -4.01 3.40
CA ASN A 106 18.23 -4.02 2.13
C ASN A 106 19.67 -4.48 2.33
N VAL A 107 20.36 -4.00 3.37
CA VAL A 107 21.73 -4.43 3.69
C VAL A 107 21.77 -5.94 3.96
N ILE A 108 20.81 -6.46 4.72
CA ILE A 108 20.75 -7.89 5.04
C ILE A 108 20.43 -8.74 3.80
N ARG A 109 19.52 -8.28 2.93
CA ARG A 109 19.07 -9.06 1.76
C ARG A 109 20.03 -8.98 0.56
N TYR A 110 20.58 -7.80 0.29
CA TYR A 110 21.29 -7.49 -0.95
C TYR A 110 22.76 -7.14 -0.74
N GLY A 111 23.14 -6.72 0.47
CA GLY A 111 24.53 -6.44 0.84
C GLY A 111 24.81 -4.97 1.16
N GLU A 112 26.01 -4.72 1.68
CA GLU A 112 26.44 -3.45 2.27
C GLU A 112 26.30 -2.23 1.34
N PHE A 113 26.45 -2.43 0.03
CA PHE A 113 26.33 -1.35 -0.96
C PHE A 113 24.95 -0.67 -0.97
N THR A 114 23.93 -1.31 -0.39
CA THR A 114 22.56 -0.78 -0.32
C THR A 114 22.29 0.10 0.91
N ARG A 115 23.25 0.24 1.84
CA ARG A 115 23.05 0.93 3.14
C ARG A 115 22.40 2.31 3.05
N HIS A 116 22.75 3.07 2.02
CA HIS A 116 22.29 4.45 1.84
C HIS A 116 21.22 4.60 0.75
N GLN A 117 20.77 3.49 0.15
CA GLN A 117 19.67 3.54 -0.80
C GLN A 117 18.37 3.89 -0.08
N HIS A 118 17.54 4.70 -0.72
CA HIS A 118 16.23 5.07 -0.19
C HIS A 118 15.29 3.87 -0.12
N ALA A 119 14.39 3.85 0.84
CA ALA A 119 13.46 2.74 1.05
C ALA A 119 12.12 3.22 1.63
N CYS A 120 11.08 2.40 1.49
CA CYS A 120 9.70 2.75 1.86
C CYS A 120 9.55 3.18 3.32
N ARG A 121 10.30 2.55 4.23
CA ARG A 121 10.33 2.94 5.64
C ARG A 121 10.70 4.42 5.83
N GLN A 122 11.68 4.93 5.09
CA GLN A 122 12.10 6.33 5.16
C GLN A 122 11.01 7.25 4.61
N THR A 123 10.34 6.86 3.52
CA THR A 123 9.17 7.59 2.97
C THR A 123 8.05 7.68 4.01
N PHE A 124 7.69 6.57 4.65
CA PHE A 124 6.67 6.55 5.69
C PHE A 124 6.98 7.47 6.86
N LEU A 125 8.22 7.45 7.36
CA LEU A 125 8.63 8.33 8.47
C LEU A 125 8.59 9.81 8.07
N ARG A 126 8.94 10.14 6.82
CA ARG A 126 8.89 11.51 6.31
C ARG A 126 7.46 12.02 6.19
N TYR A 127 6.59 11.29 5.51
CA TYR A 127 5.22 11.72 5.22
C TYR A 127 4.26 11.53 6.39
N GLY A 128 4.48 10.52 7.24
CA GLY A 128 3.68 10.27 8.43
C GLY A 128 3.90 11.26 9.57
N ALA A 129 5.05 11.95 9.59
CA ALA A 129 5.43 12.85 10.68
C ALA A 129 4.39 13.95 10.97
N VAL A 130 3.73 14.47 9.93
CA VAL A 130 2.72 15.55 10.08
C VAL A 130 1.47 15.10 10.84
N ALA A 131 1.19 13.79 10.87
CA ALA A 131 0.09 13.19 11.62
C ALA A 131 0.56 12.46 12.89
N GLY A 132 1.82 12.65 13.30
CA GLY A 132 2.39 11.97 14.48
C GLY A 132 2.69 10.48 14.26
N ILE A 133 2.67 9.99 13.02
CA ILE A 133 3.03 8.61 12.68
C ILE A 133 4.56 8.52 12.65
N GLY A 134 5.14 8.13 13.79
CA GLY A 134 6.57 7.88 13.93
C GLY A 134 6.92 6.38 13.86
N GLN A 135 8.16 6.05 14.20
CA GLN A 135 8.67 4.68 14.18
C GLN A 135 7.81 3.69 14.99
N ARG A 136 7.21 4.13 16.11
CA ARG A 136 6.34 3.29 16.95
C ARG A 136 5.01 2.95 16.28
N GLN A 137 4.52 3.82 15.41
CA GLN A 137 3.23 3.69 14.76
C GLN A 137 3.28 2.89 13.45
N LEU A 138 4.47 2.71 12.85
CA LEU A 138 4.61 1.88 11.67
C LEU A 138 4.02 0.48 11.91
N ALA A 139 3.11 0.08 11.03
CA ALA A 139 2.32 -1.15 11.13
C ALA A 139 2.62 -2.11 9.97
N HIS A 140 1.84 -3.17 9.87
CA HIS A 140 1.78 -3.97 8.65
C HIS A 140 1.33 -3.10 7.50
N ASN A 141 1.92 -3.29 6.33
CA ASN A 141 1.53 -2.61 5.10
C ASN A 141 0.88 -3.58 4.12
N ILE A 142 0.16 -3.01 3.17
CA ILE A 142 -0.26 -3.68 1.95
C ILE A 142 0.72 -3.27 0.86
N ASN A 143 1.25 -4.24 0.13
CA ASN A 143 2.11 -4.05 -1.03
C ASN A 143 1.22 -4.15 -2.27
N PHE A 144 0.54 -3.06 -2.64
CA PHE A 144 -0.29 -3.05 -3.85
C PHE A 144 0.58 -3.32 -5.09
N PHE A 145 0.01 -4.06 -6.04
CA PHE A 145 0.63 -4.53 -7.30
C PHE A 145 1.85 -5.45 -7.18
N MET A 146 2.47 -5.55 -6.00
CA MET A 146 3.60 -6.43 -5.72
C MET A 146 3.19 -7.91 -5.80
N ASN A 147 4.05 -8.73 -6.41
CA ASN A 147 3.87 -10.17 -6.49
C ASN A 147 4.78 -10.91 -5.49
N VAL A 148 4.19 -11.42 -4.41
CA VAL A 148 4.90 -12.22 -3.40
C VAL A 148 4.21 -13.58 -3.25
N PRO A 149 4.52 -14.57 -4.12
CA PRO A 149 3.90 -15.88 -4.02
C PRO A 149 4.27 -16.60 -2.72
N VAL A 150 3.25 -17.20 -2.10
CA VAL A 150 3.40 -18.06 -0.92
C VAL A 150 3.24 -19.50 -1.40
N THR A 151 4.29 -20.30 -1.22
CA THR A 151 4.27 -21.73 -1.57
C THR A 151 3.58 -22.55 -0.48
N SER A 152 3.14 -23.76 -0.80
CA SER A 152 2.50 -24.67 0.16
C SER A 152 3.42 -25.09 1.33
N THR A 153 4.73 -24.96 1.17
CA THR A 153 5.73 -25.20 2.21
C THR A 153 6.08 -23.94 3.02
N GLY A 154 5.44 -22.81 2.74
CA GLY A 154 5.65 -21.53 3.43
C GLY A 154 6.80 -20.67 2.90
N GLY A 155 7.40 -21.05 1.77
CA GLY A 155 8.39 -20.21 1.07
C GLY A 155 7.77 -18.96 0.45
N LEU A 156 8.54 -17.87 0.44
CA LEU A 156 8.20 -16.56 -0.12
C LEU A 156 9.30 -16.13 -1.10
N THR A 157 8.91 -15.66 -2.29
CA THR A 157 9.82 -15.04 -3.26
C THR A 157 9.29 -13.68 -3.69
N PHE A 158 10.17 -12.81 -4.17
CA PHE A 158 9.78 -11.58 -4.85
C PHE A 158 9.85 -11.85 -6.35
N GLU A 159 8.71 -11.79 -7.02
CA GLU A 159 8.61 -11.98 -8.46
C GLU A 159 8.25 -10.65 -9.14
N ASP A 160 8.27 -10.63 -10.48
CA ASP A 160 7.80 -9.49 -11.26
C ASP A 160 6.37 -9.09 -10.86
N GLY A 161 6.12 -7.78 -10.82
CA GLY A 161 4.82 -7.19 -10.52
C GLY A 161 3.70 -7.75 -11.41
N LEU A 162 2.46 -7.71 -10.89
CA LEU A 162 1.30 -8.23 -11.62
C LEU A 162 0.59 -7.15 -12.46
N SER A 163 0.92 -5.88 -12.24
CA SER A 163 0.28 -4.74 -12.89
C SER A 163 0.84 -4.47 -14.28
N ALA A 164 0.02 -3.80 -15.09
CA ALA A 164 0.34 -3.26 -16.40
C ALA A 164 -0.06 -1.77 -16.42
N PRO A 165 0.40 -0.96 -17.39
CA PRO A 165 0.03 0.45 -17.47
C PRO A 165 -1.49 0.68 -17.36
N GLY A 166 -1.89 1.59 -16.48
CA GLY A 166 -3.28 1.96 -16.22
C GLY A 166 -4.06 0.99 -15.32
N LYS A 167 -3.44 -0.10 -14.86
CA LYS A 167 -4.04 -0.94 -13.83
C LYS A 167 -4.13 -0.17 -12.51
N TYR A 168 -5.19 -0.47 -11.76
CA TYR A 168 -5.48 0.20 -10.50
C TYR A 168 -6.10 -0.73 -9.46
N VAL A 169 -6.07 -0.24 -8.23
CA VAL A 169 -6.84 -0.71 -7.07
C VAL A 169 -7.59 0.47 -6.47
N GLU A 170 -8.84 0.26 -6.05
CA GLU A 170 -9.69 1.26 -5.40
C GLU A 170 -10.10 0.77 -4.01
N VAL A 171 -9.94 1.66 -3.03
CA VAL A 171 -10.28 1.43 -1.63
C VAL A 171 -11.34 2.43 -1.21
N THR A 172 -12.45 1.93 -0.66
CA THR A 172 -13.50 2.76 -0.04
C THR A 172 -13.32 2.76 1.47
N ALA A 173 -13.27 3.94 2.07
CA ALA A 173 -13.06 4.11 3.49
C ALA A 173 -14.35 3.82 4.28
N SER A 174 -14.26 2.93 5.27
CA SER A 174 -15.39 2.59 6.16
C SER A 174 -15.48 3.53 7.37
N ARG A 175 -14.48 4.42 7.52
CA ARG A 175 -14.36 5.49 8.51
C ARG A 175 -13.42 6.58 7.99
N ASP A 176 -13.15 7.62 8.76
CA ASP A 176 -12.14 8.61 8.38
C ASP A 176 -10.75 8.00 8.53
N LEU A 177 -9.95 8.05 7.46
CA LEU A 177 -8.64 7.40 7.39
C LEU A 177 -7.51 8.36 7.11
N PHE A 178 -6.36 8.06 7.70
CA PHE A 178 -5.08 8.41 7.11
C PHE A 178 -4.54 7.23 6.30
N VAL A 179 -4.32 7.46 5.00
CA VAL A 179 -3.68 6.51 4.09
C VAL A 179 -2.27 7.01 3.79
N LEU A 180 -1.27 6.30 4.30
CA LEU A 180 0.14 6.66 4.16
C LEU A 180 0.79 5.76 3.11
N ILE A 181 1.23 6.37 2.01
CA ILE A 181 1.70 5.69 0.80
C ILE A 181 3.18 5.95 0.60
N SER A 182 3.90 4.91 0.20
CA SER A 182 5.24 4.99 -0.35
C SER A 182 5.27 4.34 -1.73
N ASN A 183 5.61 5.13 -2.75
CA ASN A 183 5.85 4.60 -4.07
C ASN A 183 7.25 3.93 -4.10
N CYS A 184 7.30 2.60 -4.12
CA CYS A 184 8.49 1.84 -3.73
C CYS A 184 9.71 2.13 -4.64
N PRO A 185 10.87 2.56 -4.09
CA PRO A 185 12.09 2.84 -4.85
C PRO A 185 12.97 1.61 -5.12
N GLN A 186 12.50 0.41 -4.83
CA GLN A 186 13.35 -0.79 -4.83
C GLN A 186 13.86 -1.13 -6.24
N VAL A 187 15.18 -1.29 -6.35
CA VAL A 187 15.90 -1.64 -7.59
C VAL A 187 16.75 -2.91 -7.46
N ASN A 188 16.76 -3.56 -6.29
CA ASN A 188 17.61 -4.75 -6.05
C ASN A 188 16.82 -6.07 -6.13
N ASN A 189 15.55 -6.02 -6.55
CA ASN A 189 14.71 -7.18 -6.77
C ASN A 189 13.68 -6.88 -7.88
N PRO A 190 12.96 -7.90 -8.42
CA PRO A 190 12.10 -7.72 -9.58
C PRO A 190 10.75 -7.05 -9.29
N CYS A 191 10.44 -6.68 -8.04
CA CYS A 191 9.09 -6.26 -7.66
C CYS A 191 8.55 -5.04 -8.39
N ASN A 192 9.44 -4.21 -8.96
CA ASN A 192 9.15 -3.02 -9.77
C ASN A 192 9.66 -3.16 -11.22
N GLY A 193 9.93 -4.37 -11.70
CA GLY A 193 10.57 -4.59 -12.99
C GLY A 193 11.98 -3.98 -13.09
N TRP A 194 12.65 -3.77 -11.95
CA TRP A 194 13.98 -3.13 -11.83
C TRP A 194 14.01 -1.64 -12.21
N ASP A 195 12.88 -1.05 -12.56
CA ASP A 195 12.76 0.35 -13.00
C ASP A 195 11.54 1.00 -12.31
N PRO A 196 11.71 1.54 -11.09
CA PRO A 196 10.63 2.18 -10.36
C PRO A 196 10.00 3.35 -11.13
N THR A 197 8.67 3.36 -11.21
CA THR A 197 7.91 4.34 -12.01
C THR A 197 6.88 5.12 -11.18
N PRO A 198 6.37 6.26 -11.69
CA PRO A 198 5.35 7.03 -10.99
C PRO A 198 3.99 6.33 -10.91
N ILE A 199 3.22 6.68 -9.88
CA ILE A 199 1.82 6.28 -9.72
C ILE A 199 0.92 7.51 -9.69
N GLN A 200 -0.37 7.33 -9.96
CA GLN A 200 -1.37 8.38 -9.77
C GLN A 200 -2.35 8.02 -8.67
N LEU A 201 -2.66 8.99 -7.81
CA LEU A 201 -3.67 8.91 -6.78
C LEU A 201 -4.90 9.70 -7.23
N LEU A 202 -6.05 9.04 -7.25
CA LEU A 202 -7.34 9.63 -7.57
C LEU A 202 -8.29 9.49 -6.38
N GLY A 203 -8.99 10.56 -6.02
CA GLY A 203 -9.88 10.60 -4.86
C GLY A 203 -11.26 11.17 -5.16
N TRP A 204 -12.29 10.57 -4.57
CA TRP A 204 -13.68 11.04 -4.65
C TRP A 204 -14.31 11.02 -3.25
N TRP A 205 -14.63 12.20 -2.74
CA TRP A 205 -15.36 12.43 -1.50
C TRP A 205 -15.98 13.83 -1.49
#